data_AF-A0A1S3QGR4-F1
#
_entry.id   AF-A0A1S3QGR4-F1
#
_cell.length_a   1.000
_cell.length_b   1.000
_cell.length_c   1.000
_cell.angle_alpha   90.00
_cell.angle_beta   90.00
_cell.angle_gamma   90.00
#
_symmetry.space_group_name_H-M   'P 1'
#
loop_
_entity.id
_entity.type
_entity.pdbx_description
1 polymer ?
#
loop_
_entity_poly.entity_id
_entity_poly.type
_entity_poly.pdbx_seq_one_letter_code
_entity_poly.pdbx_strand_id
1 'polypeptide(L)'
;MSLARKDAGLRALVASTNINPEQKVPQILSKLQDILNRISVQDDRELGAFKNSLFSHGILQYCAGDALKLNYAKVEGGYATATQLAEILSSCCVGVDLGGDTEAFHRRLLPSVTDSLLSLASRLMNRALAGNGQPEMFRFFRKVMGSVCWLLKAHGHLATQVLQSDHYERMLMSEEERVGTVCVSLWHQLLTANSELVAGLGKGPLSVILDDVVYRMAHTSNPAVGGAAIRTLLLVARQQESALQLIIHRFKGLEGMIGREWRGRGFDEEVDQLIKLLHKVPKPADHTETWPEECVRAACVIQAAWRSYQTRRRVKSLPRAVRSLQRSFRERRQRRVQQAQAECWEEELRLQLCVRRQRARREFHQKQLQLLQLLSPGQVQQYLGEVERQAVIRIQRVWRGHRERRHFQQRRNTHTQHRA
;
A
#
# COMPACT_ATOMS: atom_id res chain seq x y z
N MET A 1 -46.51 24.64 5.97
CA MET A 1 -45.70 24.66 7.21
C MET A 1 -44.47 25.51 6.96
N SER A 2 -44.21 26.53 7.80
CA SER A 2 -43.05 27.43 7.66
C SER A 2 -41.72 26.64 7.69
N LEU A 3 -40.75 27.05 6.86
CA LEU A 3 -39.37 26.51 6.79
C LEU A 3 -38.75 26.35 8.19
N ALA A 4 -38.95 27.34 9.07
CA ALA A 4 -38.45 27.32 10.44
C ALA A 4 -38.89 26.08 11.25
N ARG A 5 -40.09 25.55 10.98
CA ARG A 5 -40.64 24.37 11.68
C ARG A 5 -40.08 23.06 11.13
N LYS A 6 -39.69 23.03 9.85
CA LYS A 6 -39.02 21.88 9.21
C LYS A 6 -37.58 21.74 9.73
N ASP A 7 -36.88 22.86 9.87
CA ASP A 7 -35.49 22.90 10.32
C ASP A 7 -35.35 22.53 11.80
N ALA A 8 -36.28 22.96 12.65
CA ALA A 8 -36.26 22.67 14.08
C ALA A 8 -36.23 21.15 14.38
N GLY A 9 -36.92 20.35 13.56
CA GLY A 9 -36.93 18.89 13.69
C GLY A 9 -35.60 18.23 13.32
N LEU A 10 -34.87 18.76 12.33
CA LEU A 10 -33.54 18.28 11.97
C LEU A 10 -32.50 18.69 13.02
N ARG A 11 -32.59 19.92 13.53
CA ARG A 11 -31.72 20.43 14.59
C ARG A 11 -31.85 19.62 15.87
N ALA A 12 -33.08 19.36 16.31
CA ALA A 12 -33.33 18.54 17.49
C ALA A 12 -32.76 17.11 17.33
N LEU A 13 -32.86 16.55 16.12
CA LEU A 13 -32.23 15.27 15.80
C LEU A 13 -30.71 15.35 15.88
N VAL A 14 -30.08 16.37 15.28
CA VAL A 14 -28.61 16.55 15.33
C VAL A 14 -28.11 16.85 16.75
N ALA A 15 -28.88 17.56 17.57
CA ALA A 15 -28.54 17.85 18.96
C ALA A 15 -28.80 16.69 19.94
N SER A 16 -29.60 15.68 19.55
CA SER A 16 -29.93 14.58 20.47
C SER A 16 -28.70 13.70 20.74
N THR A 17 -28.40 13.51 22.03
CA THR A 17 -27.33 12.63 22.53
C THR A 17 -27.84 11.25 22.91
N ASN A 18 -29.16 11.10 23.08
CA ASN A 18 -29.79 9.86 23.54
C ASN A 18 -29.96 8.81 22.42
N ILE A 19 -29.76 9.21 21.16
CA ILE A 19 -29.92 8.34 19.99
C ILE A 19 -28.53 7.98 19.47
N ASN A 20 -28.28 6.68 19.26
CA ASN A 20 -27.04 6.22 18.67
C ASN A 20 -26.84 6.84 17.27
N PRO A 21 -25.61 7.25 16.92
CA PRO A 21 -25.34 7.90 15.64
C PRO A 21 -25.73 7.02 14.45
N GLU A 22 -25.60 5.69 14.59
CA GLU A 22 -25.95 4.70 13.57
C GLU A 22 -27.46 4.64 13.28
N GLN A 23 -28.32 4.96 14.25
CA GLN A 23 -29.79 5.03 14.07
C GLN A 23 -30.25 6.43 13.64
N LYS A 24 -29.47 7.45 13.99
CA LYS A 24 -29.78 8.86 13.74
C LYS A 24 -29.57 9.25 12.27
N VAL A 25 -28.54 8.70 11.61
CA VAL A 25 -28.21 9.03 10.21
C VAL A 25 -29.34 8.70 9.23
N PRO A 26 -29.95 7.48 9.23
CA PRO A 26 -31.08 7.18 8.34
C PRO A 26 -32.27 8.12 8.53
N GLN A 27 -32.59 8.49 9.77
CA GLN A 27 -33.68 9.44 10.06
C GLN A 27 -33.39 10.85 9.54
N ILE A 28 -32.15 11.31 9.67
CA ILE A 28 -31.72 12.60 9.11
C ILE A 28 -31.80 12.56 7.58
N LEU A 29 -31.31 11.48 6.95
CA LEU A 29 -31.35 11.32 5.51
C LEU A 29 -32.78 11.35 4.95
N SER A 30 -33.69 10.56 5.54
CA SER A 30 -35.10 10.52 5.14
C SER A 30 -35.77 11.89 5.28
N LYS A 31 -35.56 12.59 6.41
CA LYS A 31 -36.11 13.95 6.58
C LYS A 31 -35.52 14.96 5.59
N LEU A 32 -34.22 14.89 5.30
CA LEU A 32 -33.59 15.76 4.30
C LEU A 32 -34.17 15.51 2.92
N GLN A 33 -34.34 14.24 2.52
CA GLN A 33 -34.97 13.87 1.25
C GLN A 33 -36.41 14.36 1.16
N ASP A 34 -37.22 14.15 2.19
CA ASP A 34 -38.60 14.60 2.23
C ASP A 34 -38.73 16.12 2.08
N ILE A 35 -37.86 16.88 2.74
CA ILE A 35 -37.88 18.34 2.68
C ILE A 35 -37.39 18.82 1.31
N LEU A 36 -36.26 18.29 0.83
CA LEU A 36 -35.68 18.67 -0.46
C LEU A 36 -36.62 18.37 -1.62
N ASN A 37 -37.24 17.18 -1.65
CA ASN A 37 -38.18 16.80 -2.71
C ASN A 37 -39.43 17.68 -2.74
N ARG A 38 -39.85 18.24 -1.59
CA ARG A 38 -40.98 19.17 -1.53
C ARG A 38 -40.61 20.57 -1.99
N ILE A 39 -39.41 21.05 -1.63
CA ILE A 39 -38.95 22.40 -1.96
C ILE A 39 -38.50 22.49 -3.41
N SER A 40 -37.82 21.46 -3.94
CA SER A 40 -37.31 21.45 -5.33
C SER A 40 -38.40 21.52 -6.40
N VAL A 41 -39.66 21.29 -6.02
CA VAL A 41 -40.83 21.37 -6.91
C VAL A 41 -41.45 22.78 -6.92
N GLN A 42 -41.08 23.65 -5.97
CA GLN A 42 -41.83 24.87 -5.65
C GLN A 42 -41.06 26.16 -5.97
N ASP A 43 -39.84 26.37 -5.46
CA ASP A 43 -39.09 27.63 -5.63
C ASP A 43 -37.58 27.49 -5.35
N ASP A 44 -36.73 27.99 -6.25
CA ASP A 44 -35.27 28.04 -6.12
C ASP A 44 -34.79 28.97 -4.98
N ARG A 45 -35.54 30.03 -4.67
CA ARG A 45 -35.20 30.93 -3.54
C ARG A 45 -35.40 30.27 -2.20
N GLU A 46 -36.49 29.51 -2.05
CA GLU A 46 -36.74 28.71 -0.85
C GLU A 46 -35.68 27.62 -0.66
N LEU A 47 -35.20 27.03 -1.77
CA LEU A 47 -34.11 26.06 -1.74
C LEU A 47 -32.80 26.67 -1.24
N GLY A 48 -32.44 27.87 -1.72
CA GLY A 48 -31.28 28.61 -1.23
C GLY A 48 -31.36 28.92 0.26
N ALA A 49 -32.51 29.43 0.72
CA ALA A 49 -32.75 29.73 2.13
C ALA A 49 -32.66 28.47 3.02
N PHE A 50 -33.15 27.34 2.54
CA PHE A 50 -33.04 26.07 3.25
C PHE A 50 -31.57 25.60 3.35
N LYS A 51 -30.79 25.67 2.27
CA LYS A 51 -29.35 25.33 2.30
C LYS A 51 -28.59 26.20 3.30
N ASN A 52 -28.87 27.51 3.33
CA ASN A 52 -28.32 28.44 4.32
C ASN A 52 -28.68 28.02 5.75
N SER A 53 -29.92 27.59 5.97
CA SER A 53 -30.36 27.08 7.27
C SER A 53 -29.61 25.81 7.67
N LEU A 54 -29.38 24.87 6.75
CA LEU A 54 -28.60 23.66 7.05
C LEU A 54 -27.18 23.99 7.51
N PHE A 55 -26.55 24.99 6.91
CA PHE A 55 -25.21 25.44 7.29
C PHE A 55 -25.20 26.16 8.65
N SER A 56 -26.04 27.17 8.82
CA SER A 56 -26.09 28.00 10.04
C SER A 56 -26.41 27.19 11.29
N HIS A 57 -27.13 26.08 11.15
CA HIS A 57 -27.51 25.22 12.27
C HIS A 57 -26.62 23.99 12.44
N GLY A 58 -25.46 23.93 11.79
CA GLY A 58 -24.48 22.88 12.02
C GLY A 58 -24.84 21.53 11.39
N ILE A 59 -25.89 21.45 10.56
CA ILE A 59 -26.36 20.17 10.01
C ILE A 59 -25.38 19.67 8.96
N LEU A 60 -24.89 20.54 8.08
CA LEU A 60 -23.87 20.16 7.08
C LEU A 60 -22.55 19.74 7.75
N GLN A 61 -22.17 20.41 8.83
CA GLN A 61 -20.99 20.13 9.64
C GLN A 61 -21.11 18.75 10.29
N TYR A 62 -22.27 18.41 10.88
CA TYR A 62 -22.53 17.08 11.42
C TYR A 62 -22.49 16.01 10.31
N CYS A 63 -23.11 16.27 9.16
CA CYS A 63 -23.09 15.34 8.03
C CYS A 63 -21.66 15.05 7.57
N ALA A 64 -20.84 16.08 7.41
CA ALA A 64 -19.45 15.95 6.99
C ALA A 64 -18.56 15.34 8.09
N GLY A 65 -18.60 15.88 9.29
CA GLY A 65 -17.69 15.58 10.39
C GLY A 65 -17.95 14.23 11.04
N ASP A 66 -19.22 13.92 11.32
CA ASP A 66 -19.61 12.77 12.14
C ASP A 66 -20.26 11.69 11.29
N ALA A 67 -21.32 12.03 10.55
CA ALA A 67 -22.16 11.05 9.88
C ALA A 67 -21.42 10.27 8.79
N LEU A 68 -20.70 10.95 7.88
CA LEU A 68 -19.98 10.25 6.81
C LEU A 68 -18.82 9.40 7.32
N LYS A 69 -18.25 9.70 8.50
CA LYS A 69 -17.12 8.95 9.08
C LYS A 69 -17.53 7.67 9.82
N LEU A 70 -18.82 7.45 10.05
CA LEU A 70 -19.34 6.24 10.71
C LEU A 70 -18.98 4.94 9.98
N ASN A 71 -19.09 3.83 10.71
CA ASN A 71 -19.01 2.49 10.14
C ASN A 71 -20.38 2.04 9.62
N TYR A 72 -20.61 2.25 8.33
CA TYR A 72 -21.85 1.89 7.65
C TYR A 72 -22.09 0.39 7.48
N ALA A 73 -21.28 -0.49 8.08
CA ALA A 73 -21.65 -1.89 8.23
C ALA A 73 -22.81 -2.12 9.22
N LYS A 74 -23.02 -1.18 10.16
CA LYS A 74 -24.03 -1.28 11.24
C LYS A 74 -25.23 -0.34 11.07
N VAL A 75 -25.16 0.54 10.08
CA VAL A 75 -26.19 1.55 9.79
C VAL A 75 -27.26 0.95 8.88
N GLU A 76 -28.52 1.25 9.14
CA GLU A 76 -29.63 0.85 8.27
C GLU A 76 -29.44 1.39 6.84
N GLY A 77 -29.63 0.53 5.83
CA GLY A 77 -29.33 0.81 4.42
C GLY A 77 -27.83 0.85 4.07
N GLY A 78 -26.95 0.69 5.06
CA GLY A 78 -25.51 0.51 4.89
C GLY A 78 -24.83 1.59 4.06
N TYR A 79 -23.92 1.19 3.15
CA TYR A 79 -23.18 2.12 2.29
C TYR A 79 -24.04 2.86 1.27
N ALA A 80 -25.25 2.38 0.97
CA ALA A 80 -26.20 3.13 0.15
C ALA A 80 -26.63 4.42 0.86
N THR A 81 -26.92 4.34 2.16
CA THR A 81 -27.23 5.49 3.02
C THR A 81 -26.10 6.51 3.04
N ALA A 82 -24.84 6.05 3.20
CA ALA A 82 -23.66 6.92 3.15
C ALA A 82 -23.53 7.65 1.81
N THR A 83 -23.76 6.93 0.71
CA THR A 83 -23.65 7.47 -0.65
C THR A 83 -24.72 8.52 -0.94
N GLN A 84 -25.97 8.27 -0.54
CA GLN A 84 -27.07 9.23 -0.68
C GLN A 84 -26.83 10.48 0.17
N LEU A 85 -26.31 10.31 1.39
CA LEU A 85 -25.94 11.44 2.23
C LEU A 85 -24.81 12.27 1.61
N ALA A 86 -23.82 11.62 0.99
CA ALA A 86 -22.73 12.26 0.28
C ALA A 86 -23.24 13.14 -0.89
N GLU A 87 -24.19 12.60 -1.65
CA GLU A 87 -24.83 13.27 -2.79
C GLU A 87 -25.60 14.53 -2.32
N ILE A 88 -26.47 14.37 -1.31
CA ILE A 88 -27.22 15.51 -0.73
C ILE A 88 -26.29 16.54 -0.12
N LEU A 89 -25.25 16.12 0.61
CA LEU A 89 -24.28 17.03 1.22
C LEU A 89 -23.57 17.87 0.15
N SER A 90 -23.09 17.24 -0.93
CA SER A 90 -22.44 17.95 -2.04
C SER A 90 -23.38 18.94 -2.73
N SER A 91 -24.65 18.56 -2.95
CA SER A 91 -25.68 19.42 -3.56
C SER A 91 -26.04 20.61 -2.68
N CYS A 92 -26.13 20.40 -1.36
CA CYS A 92 -26.41 21.47 -0.39
C CYS A 92 -25.25 22.45 -0.22
N CYS A 93 -24.04 22.10 -0.64
CA CYS A 93 -22.88 22.98 -0.61
C CYS A 93 -22.71 23.85 -1.88
N VAL A 94 -23.63 23.74 -2.85
CA VAL A 94 -23.58 24.48 -4.12
C VAL A 94 -24.79 25.41 -4.25
N GLY A 95 -24.55 26.63 -4.73
CA GLY A 95 -25.61 27.65 -4.93
C GLY A 95 -26.14 28.22 -3.62
N VAL A 96 -25.25 28.46 -2.65
CA VAL A 96 -25.57 28.94 -1.31
C VAL A 96 -25.15 30.41 -1.23
N ASP A 97 -26.07 31.30 -0.84
CA ASP A 97 -25.79 32.74 -0.67
C ASP A 97 -25.72 33.07 0.82
N LEU A 98 -24.49 33.15 1.34
CA LEU A 98 -24.21 33.14 2.78
C LEU A 98 -24.02 34.52 3.40
N GLY A 99 -24.07 35.59 2.61
CA GLY A 99 -23.78 36.94 3.09
C GLY A 99 -22.45 37.00 3.87
N GLY A 100 -22.54 37.27 5.19
CA GLY A 100 -21.38 37.45 6.08
C GLY A 100 -20.61 36.18 6.48
N ASP A 101 -21.23 34.99 6.46
CA ASP A 101 -20.59 33.75 6.94
C ASP A 101 -19.77 33.00 5.86
N THR A 102 -19.49 33.70 4.76
CA THR A 102 -18.79 33.18 3.57
C THR A 102 -17.42 32.58 3.93
N GLU A 103 -16.66 33.20 4.84
CA GLU A 103 -15.33 32.70 5.20
C GLU A 103 -15.37 31.35 5.92
N ALA A 104 -16.26 31.19 6.91
CA ALA A 104 -16.39 29.94 7.66
C ALA A 104 -16.82 28.79 6.74
N PHE A 105 -17.69 29.06 5.78
CA PHE A 105 -18.12 28.09 4.79
C PHE A 105 -16.97 27.66 3.86
N HIS A 106 -16.30 28.63 3.22
CA HIS A 106 -15.25 28.33 2.24
C HIS A 106 -13.95 27.80 2.86
N ARG A 107 -13.55 28.28 4.04
CA ARG A 107 -12.29 27.89 4.67
C ARG A 107 -12.40 26.71 5.64
N ARG A 108 -13.58 26.39 6.15
CA ARG A 108 -13.76 25.29 7.14
C ARG A 108 -14.69 24.20 6.62
N LEU A 109 -15.93 24.54 6.23
CA LEU A 109 -16.90 23.52 5.83
C LEU A 109 -16.50 22.83 4.53
N LEU A 110 -16.27 23.57 3.45
CA LEU A 110 -15.99 22.98 2.13
C LEU A 110 -14.75 22.07 2.15
N PRO A 111 -13.62 22.44 2.80
CA PRO A 111 -12.51 21.53 2.99
C PRO A 111 -12.88 20.27 3.77
N SER A 112 -13.65 20.41 4.86
CA SER A 112 -14.11 19.26 5.66
C SER A 112 -15.04 18.34 4.88
N VAL A 113 -15.94 18.89 4.06
CA VAL A 113 -16.83 18.09 3.20
C VAL A 113 -16.00 17.33 2.17
N THR A 114 -15.06 18.01 1.51
CA THR A 114 -14.17 17.40 0.51
C THR A 114 -13.37 16.24 1.10
N ASP A 115 -12.75 16.44 2.26
CA ASP A 115 -11.99 15.39 2.96
C ASP A 115 -12.88 14.19 3.32
N SER A 116 -14.06 14.43 3.88
CA SER A 116 -14.99 13.36 4.25
C SER A 116 -15.50 12.58 3.04
N LEU A 117 -15.75 13.24 1.91
CA LEU A 117 -16.13 12.58 0.65
C LEU A 117 -14.99 11.71 0.12
N LEU A 118 -13.75 12.21 0.09
CA LEU A 118 -12.58 11.46 -0.35
C LEU A 118 -12.28 10.27 0.58
N SER A 119 -12.43 10.47 1.90
CA SER A 119 -12.29 9.41 2.90
C SER A 119 -13.34 8.30 2.71
N LEU A 120 -14.60 8.66 2.46
CA LEU A 120 -15.65 7.70 2.12
C LEU A 120 -15.36 6.98 0.80
N ALA A 121 -14.97 7.70 -0.25
CA ALA A 121 -14.61 7.10 -1.54
C ALA A 121 -13.45 6.11 -1.39
N SER A 122 -12.42 6.44 -0.62
CA SER A 122 -11.26 5.58 -0.38
C SER A 122 -11.68 4.29 0.34
N ARG A 123 -12.55 4.38 1.37
CA ARG A 123 -13.09 3.21 2.06
C ARG A 123 -13.95 2.32 1.15
N LEU A 124 -14.78 2.93 0.30
CA LEU A 124 -15.62 2.21 -0.67
C LEU A 124 -14.77 1.50 -1.73
N MET A 125 -13.75 2.18 -2.26
CA MET A 125 -12.77 1.59 -3.17
C MET A 125 -12.08 0.39 -2.54
N ASN A 126 -11.51 0.53 -1.34
CA ASN A 126 -10.81 -0.58 -0.68
C ASN A 126 -11.72 -1.79 -0.44
N ARG A 127 -13.00 -1.56 -0.11
CA ARG A 127 -14.00 -2.64 0.02
C ARG A 127 -14.38 -3.27 -1.32
N ALA A 128 -14.41 -2.48 -2.39
CA ALA A 128 -14.65 -2.97 -3.73
C ALA A 128 -13.48 -3.82 -4.26
N LEU A 129 -12.24 -3.58 -3.78
CA LEU A 129 -11.04 -4.33 -4.15
C LEU A 129 -10.75 -5.54 -3.23
N ALA A 130 -11.34 -5.60 -2.04
CA ALA A 130 -11.18 -6.72 -1.12
C ALA A 130 -11.70 -8.04 -1.72
N GLY A 131 -11.07 -9.17 -1.36
CA GLY A 131 -11.00 -10.47 -2.08
C GLY A 131 -12.27 -11.15 -2.63
N ASN A 132 -13.47 -10.58 -2.49
CA ASN A 132 -14.70 -11.02 -3.15
C ASN A 132 -15.42 -9.91 -3.95
N GLY A 133 -14.73 -8.80 -4.22
CA GLY A 133 -15.13 -7.72 -5.13
C GLY A 133 -16.62 -7.41 -5.17
N GLN A 134 -17.17 -6.71 -4.16
CA GLN A 134 -18.59 -6.36 -4.18
C GLN A 134 -18.86 -5.29 -5.26
N PRO A 135 -19.55 -5.61 -6.37
CA PRO A 135 -19.75 -4.68 -7.49
C PRO A 135 -20.54 -3.43 -7.06
N GLU A 136 -21.39 -3.57 -6.05
CA GLU A 136 -22.13 -2.47 -5.45
C GLU A 136 -21.23 -1.44 -4.77
N MET A 137 -20.15 -1.87 -4.12
CA MET A 137 -19.19 -0.97 -3.47
C MET A 137 -18.49 -0.08 -4.50
N PHE A 138 -18.15 -0.65 -5.67
CA PHE A 138 -17.61 0.14 -6.77
C PHE A 138 -18.64 1.14 -7.33
N ARG A 139 -19.91 0.73 -7.45
CA ARG A 139 -21.00 1.64 -7.86
C ARG A 139 -21.15 2.81 -6.89
N PHE A 140 -21.08 2.54 -5.59
CA PHE A 140 -21.11 3.58 -4.54
C PHE A 140 -19.88 4.49 -4.61
N PHE A 141 -18.68 3.93 -4.76
CA PHE A 141 -17.44 4.70 -4.98
C PHE A 141 -17.60 5.69 -6.15
N ARG A 142 -18.06 5.20 -7.30
CA ARG A 142 -18.28 6.05 -8.49
C ARG A 142 -19.27 7.19 -8.22
N LYS A 143 -20.36 6.92 -7.47
CA LYS A 143 -21.33 7.95 -7.08
C LYS A 143 -20.74 9.01 -6.15
N VAL A 144 -19.96 8.60 -5.15
CA VAL A 144 -19.28 9.52 -4.24
C VAL A 144 -18.26 10.38 -5.01
N MET A 145 -17.50 9.79 -5.93
CA MET A 145 -16.61 10.55 -6.81
C MET A 145 -17.35 11.53 -7.73
N GLY A 146 -18.58 11.17 -8.16
CA GLY A 146 -19.48 12.10 -8.84
C GLY A 146 -19.90 13.28 -7.95
N SER A 147 -20.11 13.05 -6.66
CA SER A 147 -20.41 14.11 -5.67
C SER A 147 -19.20 15.04 -5.45
N VAL A 148 -17.99 14.47 -5.45
CA VAL A 148 -16.72 15.23 -5.43
C VAL A 148 -16.61 16.10 -6.68
N CYS A 149 -16.86 15.53 -7.87
CA CYS A 149 -16.89 16.26 -9.15
C CYS A 149 -17.88 17.42 -9.12
N TRP A 150 -19.11 17.17 -8.65
CA TRP A 150 -20.15 18.19 -8.52
C TRP A 150 -19.70 19.37 -7.64
N LEU A 151 -19.10 19.07 -6.50
CA LEU A 151 -18.59 20.10 -5.57
C LEU A 151 -17.47 20.94 -6.20
N LEU A 152 -16.50 20.28 -6.85
CA LEU A 152 -15.34 20.92 -7.48
C LEU A 152 -15.74 21.79 -8.69
N LYS A 153 -16.80 21.42 -9.43
CA LYS A 153 -17.32 22.25 -10.52
C LYS A 153 -17.78 23.62 -10.02
N ALA A 154 -18.43 23.66 -8.86
CA ALA A 154 -18.85 24.90 -8.23
C ALA A 154 -17.70 25.62 -7.50
N HIS A 155 -16.76 24.86 -6.93
CA HIS A 155 -15.72 25.35 -6.03
C HIS A 155 -14.33 24.91 -6.50
N GLY A 156 -13.87 25.46 -7.63
CA GLY A 156 -12.60 25.05 -8.27
C GLY A 156 -11.36 25.17 -7.39
N HIS A 157 -11.36 26.09 -6.41
CA HIS A 157 -10.25 26.27 -5.45
C HIS A 157 -9.97 25.01 -4.61
N LEU A 158 -10.94 24.10 -4.46
CA LEU A 158 -10.77 22.84 -3.73
C LEU A 158 -9.93 21.82 -4.51
N ALA A 159 -9.68 22.03 -5.80
CA ALA A 159 -8.93 21.08 -6.64
C ALA A 159 -7.52 20.81 -6.09
N THR A 160 -6.84 21.83 -5.58
CA THR A 160 -5.51 21.66 -4.97
C THR A 160 -5.58 20.81 -3.70
N GLN A 161 -6.62 20.97 -2.89
CA GLN A 161 -6.81 20.15 -1.69
C GLN A 161 -7.06 18.68 -2.03
N VAL A 162 -7.86 18.41 -3.08
CA VAL A 162 -8.09 17.03 -3.54
C VAL A 162 -6.78 16.38 -3.96
N LEU A 163 -5.94 17.08 -4.72
CA LEU A 163 -4.64 16.58 -5.17
C LEU A 163 -3.64 16.37 -4.02
N GLN A 164 -3.79 17.09 -2.91
CA GLN A 164 -2.95 16.94 -1.71
C GLN A 164 -3.49 15.91 -0.70
N SER A 165 -4.66 15.31 -0.96
CA SER A 165 -5.28 14.38 -0.03
C SER A 165 -4.64 12.99 -0.12
N ASP A 166 -4.19 12.45 1.02
CA ASP A 166 -3.76 11.05 1.15
C ASP A 166 -4.84 10.06 0.67
N HIS A 167 -6.12 10.42 0.83
CA HIS A 167 -7.22 9.57 0.38
C HIS A 167 -7.27 9.47 -1.13
N TYR A 168 -7.07 10.59 -1.82
CA TYR A 168 -7.03 10.64 -3.28
C TYR A 168 -5.75 10.01 -3.83
N GLU A 169 -4.61 10.27 -3.20
CA GLU A 169 -3.33 9.63 -3.55
C GLU A 169 -3.45 8.09 -3.55
N ARG A 170 -4.07 7.50 -2.53
CA ARG A 170 -4.35 6.05 -2.50
C ARG A 170 -5.20 5.56 -3.69
N MET A 171 -6.11 6.39 -4.21
CA MET A 171 -6.89 6.05 -5.41
C MET A 171 -6.01 6.09 -6.66
N LEU A 172 -5.15 7.11 -6.77
CA LEU A 172 -4.19 7.24 -7.88
C LEU A 172 -3.21 6.07 -7.94
N MET A 173 -2.79 5.54 -6.78
CA MET A 173 -1.90 4.38 -6.68
C MET A 173 -2.59 3.03 -6.97
N SER A 174 -3.91 3.00 -7.16
CA SER A 174 -4.63 1.75 -7.45
C SER A 174 -4.37 1.29 -8.88
N GLU A 175 -3.95 0.04 -9.07
CA GLU A 175 -3.77 -0.55 -10.41
C GLU A 175 -5.09 -0.95 -11.08
N GLU A 176 -6.21 -0.89 -10.36
CA GLU A 176 -7.53 -1.29 -10.89
C GLU A 176 -8.01 -0.30 -11.96
N GLU A 177 -8.23 -0.79 -13.19
CA GLU A 177 -8.59 0.02 -14.36
C GLU A 177 -9.87 0.85 -14.14
N ARG A 178 -10.85 0.28 -13.44
CA ARG A 178 -12.12 0.97 -13.14
C ARG A 178 -11.90 2.19 -12.23
N VAL A 179 -10.97 2.11 -11.28
CA VAL A 179 -10.62 3.25 -10.40
C VAL A 179 -9.93 4.34 -11.21
N GLY A 180 -8.96 3.97 -12.06
CA GLY A 180 -8.29 4.90 -12.97
C GLY A 180 -9.27 5.63 -13.89
N THR A 181 -10.26 4.90 -14.43
CA THR A 181 -11.32 5.47 -15.28
C THR A 181 -12.08 6.58 -14.55
N VAL A 182 -12.43 6.37 -13.28
CA VAL A 182 -13.15 7.36 -12.46
C VAL A 182 -12.27 8.59 -12.20
N CYS A 183 -10.97 8.40 -11.94
CA CYS A 183 -10.03 9.50 -11.69
C CYS A 183 -9.77 10.36 -12.94
N VAL A 184 -9.51 9.73 -14.08
CA VAL A 184 -9.33 10.44 -15.36
C VAL A 184 -10.63 11.16 -15.76
N SER A 185 -11.78 10.51 -15.60
CA SER A 185 -13.08 11.12 -15.91
C SER A 185 -13.39 12.32 -15.01
N LEU A 186 -13.01 12.28 -13.74
CA LEU A 186 -13.17 13.41 -12.81
C LEU A 186 -12.45 14.65 -13.38
N TRP A 187 -11.15 14.53 -13.67
CA TRP A 187 -10.37 15.68 -14.16
C TRP A 187 -10.79 16.11 -15.55
N HIS A 188 -11.09 15.18 -16.45
CA HIS A 188 -11.64 15.51 -17.76
C HIS A 188 -12.90 16.38 -17.63
N GLN A 189 -13.85 15.98 -16.78
CA GLN A 189 -15.09 16.73 -16.57
C GLN A 189 -14.87 18.09 -15.90
N LEU A 190 -13.94 18.18 -14.97
CA LEU A 190 -13.65 19.43 -14.26
C LEU A 190 -12.97 20.46 -15.16
N LEU A 191 -11.94 20.05 -15.89
CA LEU A 191 -11.20 20.93 -16.79
C LEU A 191 -12.05 21.35 -18.00
N THR A 192 -13.00 20.49 -18.42
CA THR A 192 -14.00 20.85 -19.43
C THR A 192 -15.02 21.86 -18.91
N ALA A 193 -15.45 21.73 -17.65
CA ALA A 193 -16.46 22.63 -17.07
C ALA A 193 -15.90 23.99 -16.63
N ASN A 194 -14.61 24.05 -16.29
CA ASN A 194 -13.96 25.27 -15.80
C ASN A 194 -12.63 25.48 -16.51
N SER A 195 -12.61 26.34 -17.54
CA SER A 195 -11.41 26.66 -18.31
C SER A 195 -10.38 27.50 -17.54
N GLU A 196 -10.80 28.21 -16.49
CA GLU A 196 -9.90 28.98 -15.64
C GLU A 196 -9.16 28.09 -14.63
N LEU A 197 -9.66 26.87 -14.41
CA LEU A 197 -9.06 25.93 -13.46
C LEU A 197 -7.61 25.60 -13.82
N VAL A 198 -7.26 25.44 -15.11
CA VAL A 198 -5.87 25.18 -15.52
C VAL A 198 -4.97 26.35 -15.15
N ALA A 199 -5.42 27.59 -15.36
CA ALA A 199 -4.65 28.78 -15.01
C ALA A 199 -4.52 28.96 -13.50
N GLY A 200 -5.56 28.62 -12.74
CA GLY A 200 -5.55 28.65 -11.27
C GLY A 200 -4.73 27.53 -10.64
N LEU A 201 -4.59 26.38 -11.32
CA LEU A 201 -3.73 25.29 -10.90
C LEU A 201 -2.27 25.62 -11.21
N GLY A 202 -1.46 25.80 -10.17
CA GLY A 202 -0.01 25.93 -10.33
C GLY A 202 0.63 24.72 -11.01
N LYS A 203 1.88 24.86 -11.46
CA LYS A 203 2.64 23.80 -12.16
C LYS A 203 2.69 22.46 -11.40
N GLY A 204 2.78 22.50 -10.07
CA GLY A 204 2.84 21.29 -9.23
C GLY A 204 1.55 20.46 -9.30
N PRO A 205 0.40 20.99 -8.85
CA PRO A 205 -0.90 20.33 -8.97
C PRO A 205 -1.23 19.85 -10.39
N LEU A 206 -0.94 20.69 -11.39
CA LEU A 206 -1.16 20.33 -12.79
C LEU A 206 -0.29 19.13 -13.22
N SER A 207 0.96 19.06 -12.77
CA SER A 207 1.85 17.92 -13.06
C SER A 207 1.28 16.60 -12.53
N VAL A 208 0.68 16.60 -11.33
CA VAL A 208 0.06 15.40 -10.74
C VAL A 208 -1.09 14.88 -11.61
N ILE A 209 -1.95 15.78 -12.09
CA ILE A 209 -3.04 15.41 -13.01
C ILE A 209 -2.47 14.84 -14.31
N LEU A 210 -1.48 15.52 -14.90
CA LEU A 210 -0.88 15.08 -16.15
C LEU A 210 -0.15 13.74 -16.02
N ASP A 211 0.55 13.51 -14.91
CA ASP A 211 1.23 12.25 -14.61
C ASP A 211 0.23 11.10 -14.56
N ASP A 212 -0.87 11.23 -13.80
CA ASP A 212 -1.89 10.18 -13.74
C ASP A 212 -2.56 9.98 -15.10
N VAL A 213 -2.96 11.06 -15.80
CA VAL A 213 -3.60 10.95 -17.12
C VAL A 213 -2.71 10.22 -18.13
N VAL A 214 -1.43 10.60 -18.22
CA VAL A 214 -0.48 9.95 -19.15
C VAL A 214 -0.18 8.53 -18.71
N TYR A 215 0.02 8.29 -17.41
CA TYR A 215 0.26 6.95 -16.87
C TYR A 215 -0.92 6.02 -17.18
N ARG A 216 -2.15 6.43 -16.85
CA ARG A 216 -3.37 5.65 -17.10
C ARG A 216 -3.57 5.37 -18.58
N MET A 217 -3.33 6.38 -19.43
CA MET A 217 -3.36 6.22 -20.88
C MET A 217 -2.33 5.21 -21.38
N ALA A 218 -1.10 5.22 -20.88
CA ALA A 218 -0.09 4.25 -21.32
C ALA A 218 -0.38 2.80 -20.88
N HIS A 219 -1.19 2.61 -19.83
CA HIS A 219 -1.43 1.28 -19.24
C HIS A 219 -2.83 0.71 -19.51
N THR A 220 -3.73 1.47 -20.14
CA THR A 220 -5.08 1.00 -20.48
C THR A 220 -5.19 0.59 -21.95
N SER A 221 -5.98 -0.43 -22.23
CA SER A 221 -6.41 -0.77 -23.59
C SER A 221 -7.83 -0.29 -23.89
N ASN A 222 -8.49 0.36 -22.93
CA ASN A 222 -9.88 0.80 -23.04
C ASN A 222 -9.99 2.12 -23.81
N PRO A 223 -10.67 2.15 -24.98
CA PRO A 223 -10.85 3.36 -25.79
C PRO A 223 -11.51 4.51 -25.04
N ALA A 224 -12.42 4.23 -24.09
CA ALA A 224 -13.09 5.27 -23.33
C ALA A 224 -12.11 6.02 -22.40
N VAL A 225 -11.18 5.29 -21.77
CA VAL A 225 -10.18 5.87 -20.86
C VAL A 225 -9.12 6.62 -21.66
N GLY A 226 -8.58 5.99 -22.72
CA GLY A 226 -7.60 6.64 -23.58
C GLY A 226 -8.15 7.89 -24.28
N GLY A 227 -9.37 7.83 -24.79
CA GLY A 227 -10.04 8.98 -25.40
C GLY A 227 -10.26 10.12 -24.40
N ALA A 228 -10.71 9.83 -23.17
CA ALA A 228 -10.83 10.84 -22.12
C ALA A 228 -9.47 11.44 -21.74
N ALA A 229 -8.41 10.63 -21.67
CA ALA A 229 -7.05 11.10 -21.40
C ALA A 229 -6.54 12.03 -22.51
N ILE A 230 -6.66 11.63 -23.79
CA ILE A 230 -6.25 12.43 -24.96
C ILE A 230 -7.01 13.76 -24.99
N ARG A 231 -8.33 13.74 -24.79
CA ARG A 231 -9.14 14.96 -24.74
C ARG A 231 -8.74 15.87 -23.58
N THR A 232 -8.36 15.30 -22.44
CA THR A 232 -7.87 16.05 -21.29
C THR A 232 -6.53 16.73 -21.59
N LEU A 233 -5.57 15.99 -22.15
CA LEU A 233 -4.27 16.54 -22.57
C LEU A 233 -4.44 17.64 -23.62
N LEU A 234 -5.31 17.41 -24.61
CA LEU A 234 -5.62 18.38 -25.65
C LEU A 234 -6.24 19.66 -25.08
N LEU A 235 -7.14 19.52 -24.11
CA LEU A 235 -7.79 20.65 -23.46
C LEU A 235 -6.79 21.47 -22.64
N VAL A 236 -5.93 20.83 -21.84
CA VAL A 236 -4.89 21.51 -21.07
C VAL A 236 -3.89 22.20 -22.00
N ALA A 237 -3.46 21.52 -23.06
CA ALA A 237 -2.54 22.05 -24.07
C ALA A 237 -3.09 23.30 -24.80
N ARG A 238 -4.41 23.37 -25.00
CA ARG A 238 -5.07 24.50 -25.67
C ARG A 238 -5.29 25.70 -24.76
N GLN A 239 -5.55 25.47 -23.47
CA GLN A 239 -5.89 26.53 -22.54
C GLN A 239 -4.70 27.40 -22.17
N GLN A 240 -3.49 26.83 -22.07
CA GLN A 240 -2.31 27.59 -21.67
C GLN A 240 -1.03 27.09 -22.33
N GLU A 241 -0.26 28.00 -22.93
CA GLU A 241 1.00 27.66 -23.58
C GLU A 241 2.04 27.10 -22.60
N SER A 242 2.11 27.63 -21.37
CA SER A 242 3.00 27.08 -20.34
C SER A 242 2.64 25.66 -19.92
N ALA A 243 1.36 25.28 -20.01
CA ALA A 243 0.91 23.91 -19.75
C ALA A 243 1.29 22.97 -20.91
N LEU A 244 1.18 23.44 -22.16
CA LEU A 244 1.71 22.72 -23.32
C LEU A 244 3.22 22.50 -23.21
N GLN A 245 3.98 23.53 -22.83
CA GLN A 245 5.42 23.41 -22.60
C GLN A 245 5.74 22.39 -21.50
N LEU A 246 4.96 22.39 -20.41
CA LEU A 246 5.10 21.41 -19.34
C LEU A 246 4.88 19.97 -19.85
N ILE A 247 3.84 19.73 -20.64
CA ILE A 247 3.55 18.41 -21.24
C ILE A 247 4.73 17.95 -22.11
N ILE A 248 5.22 18.82 -23.00
CA ILE A 248 6.30 18.50 -23.95
C ILE A 248 7.61 18.18 -23.22
N HIS A 249 7.98 18.99 -22.23
CA HIS A 249 9.23 18.79 -21.49
C HIS A 249 9.21 17.52 -20.62
N ARG A 250 8.03 17.20 -20.06
CA ARG A 250 7.88 16.11 -19.09
C ARG A 250 7.68 14.74 -19.74
N PHE A 251 6.95 14.67 -20.85
CA PHE A 251 6.58 13.41 -21.50
C PHE A 251 7.23 13.27 -22.88
N LYS A 252 8.54 13.02 -22.90
CA LYS A 252 9.29 12.80 -24.15
C LYS A 252 8.79 11.54 -24.86
N GLY A 253 8.52 11.64 -26.16
CA GLY A 253 8.01 10.54 -26.98
C GLY A 253 6.50 10.30 -26.89
N LEU A 254 5.76 11.16 -26.18
CA LEU A 254 4.31 11.07 -26.05
C LEU A 254 3.60 11.04 -27.40
N GLU A 255 4.04 11.86 -28.36
CA GLU A 255 3.49 11.91 -29.72
C GLU A 255 3.54 10.54 -30.44
N GLY A 256 4.65 9.82 -30.30
CA GLY A 256 4.87 8.53 -30.95
C GLY A 256 4.07 7.42 -30.28
N MET A 257 3.90 7.48 -28.96
CA MET A 257 3.03 6.56 -28.22
C MET A 257 1.56 6.78 -28.61
N ILE A 258 1.08 8.03 -28.58
CA ILE A 258 -0.29 8.37 -28.96
C ILE A 258 -0.58 7.94 -30.40
N GLY A 259 0.30 8.27 -31.34
CA GLY A 259 0.11 7.92 -32.75
C GLY A 259 0.09 6.41 -33.02
N ARG A 260 0.86 5.60 -32.28
CA ARG A 260 0.93 4.15 -32.48
C ARG A 260 -0.19 3.38 -31.78
N GLU A 261 -0.53 3.76 -30.56
CA GLU A 261 -1.41 2.95 -29.70
C GLU A 261 -2.88 3.34 -29.82
N TRP A 262 -3.15 4.61 -30.17
CA TRP A 262 -4.48 5.19 -30.05
C TRP A 262 -5.16 5.54 -31.38
N ARG A 263 -4.43 5.51 -32.50
CA ARG A 263 -5.05 5.64 -33.82
C ARG A 263 -5.95 4.45 -34.15
N GLY A 264 -7.06 4.72 -34.86
CA GLY A 264 -8.08 3.75 -35.24
C GLY A 264 -9.04 3.35 -34.11
N ARG A 265 -9.03 4.08 -32.98
CA ARG A 265 -9.87 3.79 -31.80
C ARG A 265 -11.13 4.67 -31.69
N GLY A 266 -11.42 5.50 -32.71
CA GLY A 266 -12.67 6.28 -32.80
C GLY A 266 -12.59 7.73 -32.32
N PHE A 267 -11.38 8.28 -32.14
CA PHE A 267 -11.11 9.68 -31.77
C PHE A 267 -9.80 10.17 -32.43
N ASP A 268 -9.63 9.79 -33.70
CA ASP A 268 -8.43 10.08 -34.48
C ASP A 268 -8.21 11.58 -34.70
N GLU A 269 -9.30 12.35 -34.76
CA GLU A 269 -9.22 13.79 -34.91
C GLU A 269 -8.56 14.43 -33.67
N GLU A 270 -8.96 14.05 -32.46
CA GLU A 270 -8.36 14.54 -31.23
C GLU A 270 -6.90 14.09 -31.08
N VAL A 271 -6.59 12.86 -31.51
CA VAL A 271 -5.20 12.36 -31.60
C VAL A 271 -4.36 13.23 -32.51
N ASP A 272 -4.82 13.49 -33.73
CA ASP A 272 -4.07 14.29 -34.70
C ASP A 272 -3.94 15.75 -34.27
N GLN A 273 -4.98 16.31 -33.64
CA GLN A 273 -4.94 17.66 -33.08
C GLN A 273 -3.90 17.75 -31.95
N LEU A 274 -3.87 16.79 -31.03
CA LEU A 274 -2.90 16.76 -29.94
C LEU A 274 -1.48 16.56 -30.47
N ILE A 275 -1.26 15.64 -31.41
CA ILE A 275 0.03 15.43 -32.07
C ILE A 275 0.49 16.74 -32.74
N LYS A 276 -0.39 17.44 -33.46
CA LYS A 276 -0.05 18.74 -34.08
C LYS A 276 0.37 19.78 -33.03
N LEU A 277 -0.28 19.83 -31.87
CA LEU A 277 0.12 20.76 -30.80
C LEU A 277 1.45 20.39 -30.15
N LEU A 278 1.72 19.09 -29.95
CA LEU A 278 3.00 18.63 -29.43
C LEU A 278 4.15 18.96 -30.39
N HIS A 279 3.88 18.97 -31.71
CA HIS A 279 4.81 19.42 -32.76
C HIS A 279 4.88 20.95 -32.95
N LYS A 280 3.98 21.75 -32.34
CA LYS A 280 3.94 23.22 -32.55
C LYS A 280 5.06 23.97 -31.83
N VAL A 281 5.81 23.32 -30.96
CA VAL A 281 7.07 23.89 -30.48
C VAL A 281 8.06 23.75 -31.64
N PRO A 282 8.76 24.82 -32.04
CA PRO A 282 9.83 24.66 -33.00
C PRO A 282 10.70 23.53 -32.47
N LYS A 283 10.96 22.50 -33.28
CA LYS A 283 12.18 21.71 -33.07
C LYS A 283 13.25 22.75 -32.74
N PRO A 284 13.87 22.74 -31.54
CA PRO A 284 14.96 23.67 -31.28
C PRO A 284 15.91 23.44 -32.44
N ALA A 285 16.06 24.45 -33.29
CA ALA A 285 16.38 24.28 -34.69
C ALA A 285 17.72 23.60 -34.83
N ASP A 286 17.77 22.26 -34.96
CA ASP A 286 19.00 21.48 -34.73
C ASP A 286 19.97 22.22 -33.82
N HIS A 287 19.50 22.64 -32.64
CA HIS A 287 20.44 23.12 -31.65
C HIS A 287 21.08 21.83 -31.13
N THR A 288 22.09 21.39 -31.89
CA THR A 288 23.37 21.11 -31.28
C THR A 288 23.72 22.35 -30.46
N GLU A 289 23.07 22.51 -29.29
CA GLU A 289 23.69 23.21 -28.19
C GLU A 289 24.83 22.26 -27.80
N THR A 290 25.91 22.34 -28.57
CA THR A 290 27.23 22.38 -27.98
C THR A 290 27.09 23.34 -26.82
N TRP A 291 26.84 22.79 -25.62
CA TRP A 291 27.02 23.49 -24.36
C TRP A 291 28.24 24.38 -24.55
N PRO A 292 28.19 25.68 -24.19
CA PRO A 292 29.34 26.57 -24.33
C PRO A 292 30.57 25.80 -23.88
N GLU A 293 31.66 25.79 -24.67
CA GLU A 293 32.81 24.91 -24.37
C GLU A 293 33.29 25.04 -22.92
N GLU A 294 33.06 26.20 -22.31
CA GLU A 294 33.25 26.51 -20.89
C GLU A 294 32.40 25.64 -19.96
N CYS A 295 31.11 25.44 -20.24
CA CYS A 295 30.22 24.55 -19.49
C CYS A 295 30.63 23.08 -19.63
N VAL A 296 31.02 22.63 -20.83
CA VAL A 296 31.55 21.26 -21.05
C VAL A 296 32.85 21.09 -20.28
N ARG A 297 33.77 22.06 -20.38
CA ARG A 297 35.04 22.06 -19.62
C ARG A 297 34.79 22.03 -18.12
N ALA A 298 33.88 22.86 -17.60
CA ALA A 298 33.51 22.88 -16.19
C ALA A 298 32.92 21.54 -15.73
N ALA A 299 32.00 20.97 -16.50
CA ALA A 299 31.43 19.66 -16.21
C ALA A 299 32.51 18.56 -16.22
N CYS A 300 33.43 18.57 -17.19
CA CYS A 300 34.56 17.64 -17.25
C CYS A 300 35.47 17.78 -16.04
N VAL A 301 35.79 19.00 -15.60
CA VAL A 301 36.62 19.26 -14.41
C VAL A 301 35.92 18.78 -13.13
N ILE A 302 34.64 19.11 -12.95
CA ILE A 302 33.84 18.66 -11.79
C ILE A 302 33.76 17.13 -11.75
N GLN A 303 33.48 16.50 -12.89
CA GLN A 303 33.41 15.05 -12.98
C GLN A 303 34.77 14.39 -12.75
N ALA A 304 35.87 14.93 -13.27
CA ALA A 304 37.22 14.43 -13.04
C ALA A 304 37.63 14.56 -11.56
N ALA A 305 37.29 15.68 -10.94
CA ALA A 305 37.52 15.91 -9.51
C ALA A 305 36.71 14.91 -8.66
N TRP A 306 35.44 14.68 -8.99
CA TRP A 306 34.58 13.72 -8.31
C TRP A 306 35.06 12.27 -8.48
N ARG A 307 35.39 11.85 -9.70
CA ARG A 307 35.94 10.52 -9.99
C ARG A 307 37.25 10.31 -9.23
N SER A 308 38.12 11.32 -9.18
CA SER A 308 39.37 11.29 -8.43
C SER A 308 39.14 11.20 -6.92
N TYR A 309 38.17 11.94 -6.38
CA TYR A 309 37.77 11.85 -4.97
C TYR A 309 37.25 10.45 -4.62
N GLN A 310 36.39 9.87 -5.45
CA GLN A 310 35.89 8.51 -5.27
C GLN A 310 37.03 7.49 -5.26
N THR A 311 37.96 7.57 -6.21
CA THR A 311 39.13 6.68 -6.27
C THR A 311 40.01 6.85 -5.03
N ARG A 312 40.34 8.08 -4.63
CA ARG A 312 41.13 8.35 -3.41
C ARG A 312 40.45 7.81 -2.16
N ARG A 313 39.12 7.94 -2.06
CA ARG A 313 38.35 7.41 -0.93
C ARG A 313 38.38 5.89 -0.90
N ARG A 314 38.24 5.22 -2.05
CA ARG A 314 38.40 3.76 -2.18
C ARG A 314 39.81 3.33 -1.78
N VAL A 315 40.85 3.97 -2.32
CA VAL A 315 42.26 3.67 -1.99
C VAL A 315 42.55 3.87 -0.49
N LYS A 316 42.05 4.95 0.12
CA LYS A 316 42.16 5.16 1.58
C LYS A 316 41.48 4.05 2.40
N SER A 317 40.42 3.43 1.87
CA SER A 317 39.71 2.33 2.53
C SER A 317 40.36 0.95 2.34
N LEU A 318 41.20 0.76 1.30
CA LEU A 318 41.83 -0.53 0.97
C LEU A 318 42.64 -1.14 2.13
N PRO A 319 43.47 -0.40 2.90
CA PRO A 319 44.22 -0.99 4.02
C PRO A 319 43.33 -1.58 5.12
N ARG A 320 42.10 -1.07 5.29
CA ARG A 320 41.13 -1.66 6.25
C ARG A 320 40.56 -2.96 5.70
N ALA A 321 40.20 -2.99 4.42
CA ALA A 321 39.70 -4.20 3.76
C ALA A 321 40.76 -5.32 3.74
N VAL A 322 42.01 -4.99 3.43
CA VAL A 322 43.13 -5.95 3.44
C VAL A 322 43.37 -6.51 4.85
N ARG A 323 43.36 -5.66 5.89
CA ARG A 323 43.50 -6.12 7.29
C ARG A 323 42.35 -7.05 7.70
N SER A 324 41.12 -6.73 7.30
CA SER A 324 39.95 -7.59 7.57
C SER A 324 40.09 -8.96 6.89
N LEU A 325 40.50 -8.97 5.62
CA LEU A 325 40.72 -10.20 4.86
C LEU A 325 41.83 -11.06 5.49
N GLN A 326 42.97 -10.45 5.83
CA GLN A 326 44.08 -11.13 6.47
C GLN A 326 43.69 -11.71 7.83
N ARG A 327 42.91 -10.98 8.62
CA ARG A 327 42.37 -11.47 9.90
C ARG A 327 41.46 -12.68 9.69
N SER A 328 40.51 -12.59 8.78
CA SER A 328 39.59 -13.70 8.46
C SER A 328 40.34 -14.94 7.96
N PHE A 329 41.36 -14.75 7.12
CA PHE A 329 42.20 -15.85 6.64
C PHE A 329 42.96 -16.53 7.79
N ARG A 330 43.57 -15.74 8.69
CA ARG A 330 44.27 -16.26 9.88
C ARG A 330 43.33 -17.02 10.80
N GLU A 331 42.16 -16.48 11.09
CA GLU A 331 41.13 -17.14 11.93
C GLU A 331 40.65 -18.44 11.29
N ARG A 332 40.36 -18.45 9.98
CA ARG A 332 39.98 -19.68 9.26
C ARG A 332 41.09 -20.73 9.31
N ARG A 333 42.35 -20.32 9.13
CA ARG A 333 43.50 -21.22 9.21
C ARG A 333 43.64 -21.80 10.61
N GLN A 334 43.51 -20.99 11.66
CA GLN A 334 43.54 -21.46 13.05
C GLN A 334 42.42 -22.47 13.34
N ARG A 335 41.18 -22.19 12.90
CA ARG A 335 40.06 -23.13 13.07
C ARG A 335 40.32 -24.48 12.41
N ARG A 336 40.86 -24.49 11.19
CA ARG A 336 41.22 -25.75 10.49
C ARG A 336 42.27 -26.55 11.26
N VAL A 337 43.28 -25.87 11.80
CA VAL A 337 44.32 -26.54 12.63
C VAL A 337 43.72 -27.10 13.92
N GLN A 338 42.85 -26.35 14.60
CA GLN A 338 42.17 -26.81 15.81
C GLN A 338 41.25 -28.02 15.54
N GLN A 339 40.53 -28.01 14.42
CA GLN A 339 39.68 -29.12 14.00
C GLN A 339 40.51 -30.38 13.72
N ALA A 340 41.60 -30.26 12.95
CA ALA A 340 42.50 -31.39 12.70
C ALA A 340 43.11 -31.95 14.00
N GLN A 341 43.50 -31.08 14.94
CA GLN A 341 43.99 -31.53 16.25
C GLN A 341 42.89 -32.26 17.03
N ALA A 342 41.66 -31.73 17.05
CA ALA A 342 40.54 -32.38 17.73
C ALA A 342 40.22 -33.77 17.14
N GLU A 343 40.27 -33.91 15.82
CA GLU A 343 40.12 -35.20 15.13
C GLU A 343 41.21 -36.18 15.55
N CYS A 344 42.48 -35.77 15.55
CA CYS A 344 43.58 -36.62 16.01
C CYS A 344 43.40 -37.05 17.49
N TRP A 345 43.01 -36.14 18.37
CA TRP A 345 42.75 -36.47 19.78
C TRP A 345 41.58 -37.45 19.94
N GLU A 346 40.53 -37.31 19.13
CA GLU A 346 39.40 -38.23 19.13
C GLU A 346 39.82 -39.62 18.66
N GLU A 347 40.60 -39.73 17.59
CA GLU A 347 41.16 -40.98 17.09
C GLU A 347 42.06 -41.66 18.13
N GLU A 348 42.95 -40.90 18.78
CA GLU A 348 43.80 -41.43 19.84
C GLU A 348 42.98 -41.95 21.01
N LEU A 349 41.95 -41.21 21.45
CA LEU A 349 41.04 -41.67 22.50
C LEU A 349 40.32 -42.95 22.10
N ARG A 350 39.84 -43.07 20.85
CA ARG A 350 39.20 -44.30 20.34
C ARG A 350 40.16 -45.50 20.41
N LEU A 351 41.43 -45.31 20.04
CA LEU A 351 42.46 -46.35 20.14
C LEU A 351 42.71 -46.74 21.60
N GLN A 352 42.88 -45.76 22.50
CA GLN A 352 43.08 -46.02 23.93
C GLN A 352 41.91 -46.79 24.54
N LEU A 353 40.66 -46.44 24.18
CA LEU A 353 39.46 -47.17 24.60
C LEU A 353 39.45 -48.61 24.07
N CYS A 354 39.85 -48.83 22.82
CA CYS A 354 39.96 -50.16 22.24
C CYS A 354 40.96 -51.02 23.02
N VAL A 355 42.15 -50.48 23.28
CA VAL A 355 43.20 -51.17 24.06
C VAL A 355 42.74 -51.47 25.49
N ARG A 356 42.11 -50.51 26.17
CA ARG A 356 41.54 -50.72 27.51
C ARG A 356 40.50 -51.84 27.53
N ARG A 357 39.60 -51.86 26.53
CA ARG A 357 38.60 -52.94 26.39
C ARG A 357 39.26 -54.29 26.14
N GLN A 358 40.28 -54.36 25.30
CA GLN A 358 41.02 -55.60 25.04
C GLN A 358 41.73 -56.11 26.30
N ARG A 359 42.41 -55.22 27.05
CA ARG A 359 43.06 -55.56 28.33
C ARG A 359 42.04 -56.08 29.35
N ALA A 360 40.94 -55.35 29.55
CA ALA A 360 39.87 -55.77 30.46
C ALA A 360 39.27 -57.12 30.07
N ARG A 361 39.10 -57.40 28.76
CA ARG A 361 38.69 -58.73 28.29
C ARG A 361 39.73 -59.79 28.63
N ARG A 362 41.02 -59.54 28.36
CA ARG A 362 42.08 -60.51 28.66
C ARG A 362 42.14 -60.81 30.16
N GLU A 363 42.12 -59.79 31.01
CA GLU A 363 42.10 -59.92 32.46
C GLU A 363 40.87 -60.71 32.94
N PHE A 364 39.70 -60.45 32.36
CA PHE A 364 38.49 -61.21 32.66
C PHE A 364 38.64 -62.69 32.30
N HIS A 365 39.09 -63.02 31.08
CA HIS A 365 39.30 -64.41 30.67
C HIS A 365 40.38 -65.09 31.51
N GLN A 366 41.45 -64.37 31.89
CA GLN A 366 42.50 -64.92 32.75
C GLN A 366 41.97 -65.26 34.14
N LYS A 367 41.18 -64.37 34.76
CA LYS A 367 40.52 -64.66 36.04
C LYS A 367 39.56 -65.84 35.93
N GLN A 368 38.80 -65.93 34.84
CA GLN A 368 37.90 -67.06 34.60
C GLN A 368 38.68 -68.38 34.47
N LEU A 369 39.80 -68.39 33.74
CA LEU A 369 40.68 -69.56 33.62
C LEU A 369 41.27 -69.98 34.97
N GLN A 370 41.75 -69.02 35.78
CA GLN A 370 42.27 -69.29 37.12
C GLN A 370 41.21 -69.92 38.02
N LEU A 371 39.97 -69.42 37.98
CA LEU A 371 38.87 -70.02 38.75
C LEU A 371 38.57 -71.44 38.27
N LEU A 372 38.54 -71.68 36.95
CA LEU A 372 38.33 -73.02 36.40
C LEU A 372 39.43 -74.01 36.80
N GLN A 373 40.69 -73.57 36.89
CA GLN A 373 41.81 -74.39 37.34
C GLN A 373 41.70 -74.84 38.81
N LEU A 374 41.02 -74.06 39.66
CA LEU A 374 40.83 -74.38 41.08
C LEU A 374 39.62 -75.31 41.33
N LEU A 375 38.73 -75.48 40.36
CA LEU A 375 37.51 -76.26 40.50
C LEU A 375 37.75 -77.74 40.19
N SER A 376 37.04 -78.63 40.90
CA SER A 376 37.04 -80.05 40.58
C SER A 376 36.26 -80.31 39.26
N PRO A 377 36.65 -81.31 38.45
CA PRO A 377 36.00 -81.55 37.13
C PRO A 377 34.48 -81.74 37.20
N GLY A 378 33.95 -82.32 38.29
CA GLY A 378 32.52 -82.50 38.49
C GLY A 378 31.73 -81.21 38.77
N GLN A 379 32.39 -80.12 39.17
CA GLN A 379 31.76 -78.84 39.52
C GLN A 379 31.83 -77.80 38.40
N VAL A 380 32.66 -78.02 37.38
CA VAL A 380 32.88 -77.08 36.26
C VAL A 380 31.57 -76.77 35.53
N GLN A 381 30.77 -77.79 35.22
CA GLN A 381 29.52 -77.62 34.46
C GLN A 381 28.48 -76.80 35.22
N GLN A 382 28.38 -77.01 36.55
CA GLN A 382 27.45 -76.26 37.40
C GLN A 382 27.85 -74.78 37.48
N TYR A 383 29.15 -74.49 37.61
CA TYR A 383 29.66 -73.13 37.61
C TYR A 383 29.41 -72.39 36.29
N LEU A 384 29.71 -73.04 35.14
CA LEU A 384 29.46 -72.44 33.83
C LEU A 384 27.97 -72.11 33.63
N GLY A 385 27.06 -73.00 34.03
CA GLY A 385 25.62 -72.74 33.98
C GLY A 385 25.13 -71.60 34.89
N GLU A 386 25.78 -71.37 36.03
CA GLU A 386 25.49 -70.19 36.87
C GLU A 386 25.99 -68.90 36.19
N VAL A 387 27.20 -68.91 35.61
CA VAL A 387 27.75 -67.76 34.88
C VAL A 387 26.86 -67.37 33.70
N GLU A 388 26.37 -68.34 32.93
CA GLU A 388 25.43 -68.11 31.83
C GLU A 388 24.12 -67.49 32.32
N ARG A 389 23.52 -68.03 33.40
CA ARG A 389 22.31 -67.48 34.01
C ARG A 389 22.51 -66.03 34.45
N GLN A 390 23.62 -65.72 35.12
CA GLN A 390 23.95 -64.35 35.53
C GLN A 390 24.18 -63.42 34.34
N ALA A 391 24.81 -63.91 33.26
CA ALA A 391 25.00 -63.15 32.03
C ALA A 391 23.67 -62.81 31.36
N VAL A 392 22.74 -63.78 31.26
CA VAL A 392 21.40 -63.58 30.72
C VAL A 392 20.66 -62.48 31.49
N ILE A 393 20.67 -62.53 32.83
CA ILE A 393 20.01 -61.51 33.67
C ILE A 393 20.61 -60.12 33.42
N ARG A 394 21.95 -60.01 33.33
CA ARG A 394 22.62 -58.73 33.06
C ARG A 394 22.28 -58.19 31.68
N ILE A 395 22.30 -59.03 30.64
CA ILE A 395 21.96 -58.64 29.27
C ILE A 395 20.50 -58.17 29.22
N GLN A 396 19.56 -58.94 29.79
CA GLN A 396 18.15 -58.58 29.84
C GLN A 396 17.93 -57.25 30.58
N ARG A 397 18.60 -57.03 31.72
CA ARG A 397 18.52 -55.77 32.48
C ARG A 397 19.01 -54.58 31.65
N VAL A 398 20.16 -54.72 30.99
CA VAL A 398 20.72 -53.66 30.12
C VAL A 398 19.79 -53.37 28.94
N TRP A 399 19.24 -54.42 28.32
CA TRP A 399 18.33 -54.28 27.19
C TRP A 399 17.01 -53.60 27.57
N ARG A 400 16.39 -54.00 28.69
CA ARG A 400 15.20 -53.32 29.23
C ARG A 400 15.48 -51.84 29.45
N GLY A 401 16.62 -51.50 30.06
CA GLY A 401 17.02 -50.11 30.27
C GLY A 401 17.27 -49.34 28.97
N HIS A 402 17.88 -49.96 27.96
CA HIS A 402 18.08 -49.34 26.65
C HIS A 402 16.74 -49.07 25.94
N ARG A 403 15.84 -50.05 25.95
CA ARG A 403 14.50 -49.95 25.38
C ARG A 403 13.70 -48.80 25.99
N GLU A 404 13.70 -48.68 27.32
CA GLU A 404 12.99 -47.59 28.00
C GLU A 404 13.57 -46.21 27.66
N ARG A 405 14.89 -46.07 27.64
CA ARG A 405 15.53 -44.81 27.22
C ARG A 405 15.16 -44.42 25.80
N ARG A 406 15.07 -45.41 24.89
CA ARG A 406 14.67 -45.17 23.50
C ARG A 406 13.20 -44.74 23.40
N HIS A 407 12.28 -45.40 24.12
CA HIS A 407 10.88 -45.01 24.17
C HIS A 407 10.69 -43.61 24.78
N PHE A 408 11.41 -43.29 25.86
CA PHE A 408 11.39 -41.96 26.46
C PHE A 408 11.86 -40.88 25.47
N GLN A 409 12.96 -41.14 24.75
CA GLN A 409 13.50 -40.19 23.77
C GLN A 409 12.55 -40.00 22.58
N GLN A 410 11.88 -41.05 22.12
CA GLN A 410 10.82 -40.96 21.10
C GLN A 410 9.63 -40.12 21.59
N ARG A 411 9.11 -40.38 22.79
CA ARG A 411 8.01 -39.60 23.40
C ARG A 411 8.41 -38.13 23.58
N ARG A 412 9.65 -37.87 23.98
CA ARG A 412 10.16 -36.50 24.12
C ARG A 412 10.19 -35.79 22.77
N ASN A 413 10.65 -36.47 21.71
CA ASN A 413 10.72 -35.91 20.37
C ASN A 413 9.32 -35.63 19.78
N THR A 414 8.34 -36.51 19.99
CA THR A 414 6.94 -36.27 19.55
C THR A 414 6.30 -35.11 20.31
N HIS A 415 6.52 -34.99 21.62
CA HIS A 415 6.04 -33.84 22.39
C HIS A 415 6.66 -32.50 21.93
N THR A 416 7.93 -32.49 21.52
CA THR A 416 8.54 -31.27 20.94
C THR A 416 7.99 -30.93 19.55
N GLN A 417 7.58 -31.94 18.75
CA GLN A 417 6.97 -31.71 17.44
C GLN A 417 5.52 -31.21 17.52
N HIS A 418 4.75 -31.63 18.53
CA HIS A 418 3.39 -31.10 18.75
C HIS A 418 3.36 -29.69 19.38
N ARG A 419 4.50 -29.20 19.86
CA ARG A 419 4.65 -27.84 20.44
C ARG A 419 5.19 -26.81 19.45
N ALA A 420 5.75 -27.25 18.32
CA ALA A 420 6.13 -26.40 17.20
C ALA A 420 4.97 -26.37 16.19
#